data_AF-A0AAV1LVC5-F1
#
_entry.id   AF-A0AAV1LVC5-F1
#
_cell.length_a   1.000
_cell.length_b   1.000
_cell.length_c   1.000
_cell.angle_alpha   90.00
_cell.angle_beta   90.00
_cell.angle_gamma   90.00
#
_symmetry.space_group_name_H-M   'P 1'
#
loop_
_entity.id
_entity.type
_entity.pdbx_description
1 polymer ?
#
loop_
_entity_poly.entity_id
_entity_poly.type
_entity_poly.pdbx_seq_one_letter_code
_entity_poly.pdbx_strand_id
1 'polypeptide(L)'
;MLLIVVAKEFVAIIDNKTTDGTTLEAKKQAWMALTNKYNALSETGIRTEKQLHALYDNLKKKARKNLSDDKSEMYKTGGGTFCPKTTAVDEKVVALLTPQFKSLPNDFDSSAPYYNIDIVETQLLNNTQGSSEDNCIVLGAKEDSVHEILLSPQQVEGCKRKISPLLKDVESTPKKKICLTETKKKKNINNISASIIKRKNQKQMNEDAITTKRLEILEIQLQHEHMKLEKTKILLDLDIDLKRNLLENAKMDF
;
A
#
# COMPACT_ATOMS: atom_id res chain seq x y z
N MET A 1 11.11 -14.88 -7.76
CA MET A 1 12.00 -15.11 -6.59
C MET A 1 13.18 -14.14 -6.55
N LEU A 2 13.82 -13.80 -7.68
CA LEU A 2 15.02 -12.93 -7.72
C LEU A 2 14.88 -11.59 -6.98
N LEU A 3 13.74 -10.90 -7.13
CA LEU A 3 13.50 -9.61 -6.47
C LEU A 3 13.62 -9.68 -4.94
N ILE A 4 13.10 -10.73 -4.31
CA ILE A 4 13.14 -10.91 -2.85
C ILE A 4 14.59 -11.11 -2.38
N VAL A 5 15.38 -11.87 -3.15
CA VAL A 5 16.80 -12.13 -2.84
C VAL A 5 17.60 -10.83 -2.88
N VAL A 6 17.44 -10.03 -3.94
CA VAL A 6 18.12 -8.74 -4.06
C VAL A 6 17.61 -7.75 -2.99
N ALA A 7 16.30 -7.71 -2.75
CA ALA A 7 15.69 -6.80 -1.78
C ALA A 7 16.20 -7.03 -0.35
N LYS A 8 16.57 -8.27 0.02
CA LYS A 8 17.11 -8.63 1.34
C LYS A 8 18.23 -7.70 1.82
N GLU A 9 19.10 -7.28 0.91
CA GLU A 9 20.25 -6.42 1.22
C GLU A 9 19.84 -4.96 1.52
N PHE A 10 18.69 -4.53 1.02
CA PHE A 10 18.21 -3.14 1.11
C PHE A 10 17.02 -2.96 2.07
N VAL A 11 16.51 -4.04 2.69
CA VAL A 11 15.31 -4.02 3.55
C VAL A 11 15.38 -2.95 4.64
N ALA A 12 16.53 -2.83 5.32
CA ALA A 12 16.72 -1.87 6.41
C ALA A 12 16.48 -0.41 5.99
N ILE A 13 16.74 -0.08 4.73
CA ILE A 13 16.55 1.27 4.18
C ILE A 13 15.15 1.40 3.57
N ILE A 14 14.74 0.43 2.74
CA ILE A 14 13.49 0.46 1.99
C ILE A 14 12.26 0.45 2.92
N ASP A 15 12.26 -0.40 3.94
CA ASP A 15 11.12 -0.54 4.87
C ASP A 15 11.27 0.35 6.12
N ASN A 16 12.25 1.25 6.15
CA ASN A 16 12.35 2.22 7.23
C ASN A 16 11.08 3.10 7.26
N LYS A 17 10.50 3.32 8.43
CA LYS A 17 9.29 4.14 8.62
C LYS A 17 9.57 5.64 8.80
N THR A 18 10.83 6.05 8.96
CA THR A 18 11.21 7.46 9.09
C THR A 18 10.97 8.23 7.78
N THR A 19 10.67 9.52 7.93
CA THR A 19 10.24 10.41 6.83
C THR A 19 11.14 11.64 6.67
N ASP A 20 12.39 11.56 7.15
CA ASP A 20 13.35 12.66 7.07
C ASP A 20 13.89 12.80 5.65
N GLY A 21 14.26 14.01 5.23
CA GLY A 21 14.75 14.28 3.87
C GLY A 21 15.95 13.41 3.48
N THR A 22 16.89 13.19 4.41
CA THR A 22 18.04 12.29 4.21
C THR A 22 17.62 10.84 4.01
N THR A 23 16.61 10.39 4.75
CA THR A 23 16.09 9.01 4.67
C THR A 23 15.29 8.78 3.38
N LEU A 24 14.64 9.81 2.85
CA LEU A 24 13.94 9.75 1.56
C LEU A 24 14.94 9.61 0.41
N GLU A 25 16.01 10.41 0.41
CA GLU A 25 17.06 10.30 -0.60
C GLU A 25 17.80 8.95 -0.50
N ALA A 26 18.07 8.46 0.71
CA ALA A 26 18.65 7.13 0.92
C ALA A 26 17.74 6.01 0.37
N LYS A 27 16.42 6.09 0.58
CA LYS A 27 15.44 5.15 0.00
C LYS A 27 15.46 5.18 -1.52
N LYS A 28 15.48 6.37 -2.11
CA LYS A 28 15.55 6.54 -3.57
C LYS A 28 16.83 5.93 -4.13
N GLN A 29 17.98 6.17 -3.49
CA GLN A 29 19.25 5.55 -3.87
C GLN A 29 19.23 4.03 -3.71
N ALA A 30 18.67 3.52 -2.62
CA ALA A 30 18.53 2.08 -2.40
C ALA A 30 17.67 1.42 -3.49
N TRP A 31 16.57 2.05 -3.91
CA TRP A 31 15.73 1.56 -5.00
C TRP A 31 16.42 1.58 -6.35
N MET A 32 17.20 2.63 -6.65
CA MET A 32 18.03 2.66 -7.87
C MET A 32 19.08 1.55 -7.86
N ALA A 33 19.80 1.36 -6.75
CA ALA A 33 20.81 0.31 -6.61
C ALA A 33 20.19 -1.10 -6.72
N LEU A 34 19.06 -1.33 -6.07
CA LEU A 34 18.28 -2.56 -6.17
C LEU A 34 17.85 -2.82 -7.62
N THR A 35 17.37 -1.80 -8.33
CA THR A 35 16.94 -1.92 -9.72
C THR A 35 18.10 -2.30 -10.63
N ASN A 36 19.26 -1.65 -10.45
CA ASN A 36 20.46 -1.98 -11.22
C ASN A 36 20.92 -3.41 -10.95
N LYS A 37 20.96 -3.84 -9.68
CA LYS A 37 21.35 -5.20 -9.31
C LYS A 37 20.36 -6.25 -9.82
N TYR A 38 19.06 -5.95 -9.74
CA TYR A 38 18.03 -6.83 -10.30
C TYR A 38 18.19 -6.97 -11.81
N ASN A 39 18.34 -5.86 -12.54
CA ASN A 39 18.47 -5.88 -14.00
C ASN A 39 19.78 -6.54 -14.46
N ALA A 40 20.86 -6.42 -13.69
CA ALA A 40 22.12 -7.11 -13.97
C ALA A 40 22.02 -8.64 -13.82
N LEU A 41 21.14 -9.11 -12.93
CA LEU A 41 20.91 -10.53 -12.68
C LEU A 41 19.70 -11.10 -13.44
N SER A 42 18.89 -10.26 -14.09
CA SER A 42 17.64 -10.69 -14.70
C SER A 42 17.83 -11.13 -16.14
N GLU A 43 17.49 -12.38 -16.41
CA GLU A 43 17.46 -12.94 -17.77
C GLU A 43 16.18 -12.54 -18.54
N THR A 44 15.14 -12.06 -17.83
CA THR A 44 13.81 -11.77 -18.37
C THR A 44 13.67 -10.34 -18.93
N GLY A 45 14.79 -9.62 -19.04
CA GLY A 45 14.86 -8.25 -19.55
C GLY A 45 14.82 -7.16 -18.47
N ILE A 46 14.99 -5.91 -18.92
CA ILE A 46 15.17 -4.73 -18.06
C ILE A 46 13.84 -4.29 -17.47
N ARG A 47 13.82 -4.02 -16.16
CA ARG A 47 12.66 -3.51 -15.43
C ARG A 47 12.93 -2.10 -14.90
N THR A 48 11.88 -1.28 -14.88
CA THR A 48 11.94 0.06 -14.30
C THR A 48 11.75 0.00 -12.78
N GLU A 49 12.35 0.94 -12.05
CA GLU A 49 12.19 1.09 -10.59
C GLU A 49 10.71 1.04 -10.15
N LYS A 50 9.83 1.78 -10.84
CA LYS A 50 8.38 1.79 -10.55
C LYS A 50 7.73 0.41 -10.62
N GLN A 51 8.17 -0.43 -11.57
CA GLN A 51 7.64 -1.78 -11.74
C GLN A 51 8.10 -2.70 -10.61
N LEU A 52 9.37 -2.57 -10.21
CA LEU A 52 9.93 -3.34 -9.09
C LEU A 52 9.31 -2.92 -7.76
N HIS A 53 9.06 -1.63 -7.56
CA HIS A 53 8.35 -1.10 -6.39
C HIS A 53 6.93 -1.69 -6.30
N ALA A 54 6.17 -1.62 -7.39
CA ALA A 54 4.82 -2.18 -7.45
C ALA A 54 4.81 -3.70 -7.22
N LEU A 55 5.77 -4.43 -7.80
CA LEU A 55 5.90 -5.86 -7.61
C LEU A 55 6.23 -6.21 -6.15
N TYR A 56 7.17 -5.49 -5.53
CA TYR A 56 7.52 -5.66 -4.14
C TYR A 56 6.34 -5.39 -3.20
N ASP A 57 5.61 -4.31 -3.42
CA ASP A 57 4.40 -3.99 -2.64
C ASP A 57 3.31 -5.05 -2.83
N ASN A 58 3.13 -5.55 -4.04
CA ASN A 58 2.18 -6.63 -4.32
C ASN A 58 2.58 -7.94 -3.63
N LEU A 59 3.87 -8.28 -3.62
CA LEU A 59 4.38 -9.44 -2.87
C LEU A 59 4.12 -9.30 -1.37
N LYS A 60 4.38 -8.12 -0.80
CA LYS A 60 4.07 -7.85 0.62
C LYS A 60 2.58 -7.98 0.92
N LYS A 61 1.73 -7.42 0.06
CA LYS A 61 0.26 -7.51 0.23
C LYS A 61 -0.24 -8.94 0.09
N LYS A 62 0.25 -9.68 -0.91
CA LYS A 62 -0.12 -11.07 -1.15
C LYS A 62 0.27 -11.96 0.03
N ALA A 63 1.51 -11.85 0.51
CA ALA A 63 1.98 -12.60 1.67
C ALA A 63 1.14 -12.31 2.92
N ARG A 64 0.81 -11.04 3.19
CA ARG A 64 -0.08 -10.66 4.31
C ARG A 64 -1.47 -11.27 4.19
N LYS A 65 -2.04 -11.25 2.99
CA LYS A 65 -3.37 -11.82 2.74
C LYS A 65 -3.34 -13.33 2.93
N ASN A 66 -2.39 -14.03 2.30
CA ASN A 66 -2.30 -15.48 2.40
C ASN A 66 -2.09 -15.94 3.84
N LEU A 67 -1.22 -15.27 4.61
CA LEU A 67 -1.03 -15.58 6.02
C LEU A 67 -2.28 -15.33 6.86
N SER A 68 -3.00 -14.23 6.59
CA SER A 68 -4.26 -13.92 7.29
C SER A 68 -5.36 -14.92 6.95
N ASP A 69 -5.46 -15.32 5.69
CA ASP A 69 -6.42 -16.33 5.24
C ASP A 69 -6.09 -17.65 5.92
N ASP A 70 -4.84 -18.09 5.91
CA ASP A 70 -4.39 -19.34 6.53
C ASP A 70 -4.66 -19.36 8.04
N LYS A 71 -4.34 -18.25 8.74
CA LYS A 71 -4.68 -18.07 10.15
C LYS A 71 -6.19 -18.18 10.37
N SER A 72 -7.01 -17.57 9.51
CA SER A 72 -8.47 -17.63 9.64
C SER A 72 -9.04 -19.03 9.38
N GLU A 73 -8.52 -19.76 8.39
CA GLU A 73 -8.94 -21.13 8.07
C GLU A 73 -8.59 -22.09 9.21
N MET A 74 -7.42 -21.91 9.84
CA MET A 74 -6.98 -22.71 10.99
C MET A 74 -7.94 -22.61 12.19
N TYR A 75 -8.62 -21.48 12.36
CA TYR A 75 -9.60 -21.28 13.43
C TYR A 75 -11.03 -21.71 13.08
N LYS A 76 -11.30 -22.16 11.84
CA LYS A 76 -12.63 -22.63 11.48
C LYS A 76 -12.89 -24.00 12.10
N THR A 77 -13.98 -24.08 12.86
CA THR A 77 -14.47 -25.34 13.43
C THR A 77 -15.51 -25.95 12.49
N GLY A 78 -15.36 -27.22 12.12
CA GLY A 78 -16.34 -27.89 11.25
C GLY A 78 -15.89 -29.22 10.63
N GLY A 79 -14.80 -29.84 11.12
CA GLY A 79 -14.32 -31.14 10.63
C GLY A 79 -13.67 -31.12 9.23
N GLY A 80 -13.45 -29.95 8.64
CA GLY A 80 -12.75 -29.81 7.35
C GLY A 80 -11.23 -29.88 7.49
N THR A 81 -10.55 -30.31 6.44
CA THR A 81 -9.08 -30.30 6.34
C THR A 81 -8.59 -28.92 5.92
N PHE A 82 -7.60 -28.38 6.64
CA PHE A 82 -6.93 -27.13 6.29
C PHE A 82 -5.92 -27.35 5.16
N CYS A 83 -5.99 -26.51 4.13
CA CYS A 83 -4.99 -26.45 3.07
C CYS A 83 -4.36 -25.05 3.05
N PRO A 84 -3.06 -24.91 3.32
CA PRO A 84 -2.39 -23.61 3.34
C PRO A 84 -2.37 -22.98 1.95
N LYS A 85 -2.71 -21.70 1.87
CA LYS A 85 -2.59 -20.85 0.66
C LYS A 85 -1.22 -20.18 0.58
N THR A 86 -0.49 -20.12 1.70
CA THR A 86 0.86 -19.57 1.77
C THR A 86 1.79 -20.34 0.82
N THR A 87 2.47 -19.61 -0.05
CA THR A 87 3.47 -20.17 -0.97
C THR A 87 4.88 -20.01 -0.37
N ALA A 88 5.86 -20.82 -0.79
CA ALA A 88 7.28 -20.65 -0.42
C ALA A 88 7.86 -19.24 -0.71
N VAL A 89 7.26 -18.50 -1.65
CA VAL A 89 7.60 -17.08 -1.91
C VAL A 89 7.13 -16.21 -0.75
N ASP A 90 5.92 -16.44 -0.25
CA ASP A 90 5.30 -15.66 0.82
C ASP A 90 6.05 -15.86 2.13
N GLU A 91 6.46 -17.10 2.44
CA GLU A 91 7.31 -17.41 3.61
C GLU A 91 8.62 -16.62 3.59
N LYS A 92 9.27 -16.51 2.42
CA LYS A 92 10.48 -15.70 2.27
C LYS A 92 10.20 -14.21 2.48
N VAL A 93 9.06 -13.71 2.01
CA VAL A 93 8.64 -12.31 2.28
C VAL A 93 8.41 -12.12 3.78
N VAL A 94 7.72 -13.03 4.46
CA VAL A 94 7.47 -12.98 5.90
C VAL A 94 8.78 -13.04 6.69
N ALA A 95 9.74 -13.88 6.29
CA ALA A 95 11.06 -13.97 6.89
C ALA A 95 11.89 -12.69 6.72
N LEU A 96 11.72 -11.96 5.62
CA LEU A 96 12.39 -10.66 5.43
C LEU A 96 11.79 -9.55 6.29
N LEU A 97 10.48 -9.60 6.51
CA LEU A 97 9.70 -8.54 7.14
C LEU A 97 9.19 -8.92 8.53
N THR A 98 9.79 -9.92 9.18
CA THR A 98 9.27 -10.61 10.38
C THR A 98 8.65 -9.71 11.44
N PRO A 99 9.24 -8.56 11.83
CA PRO A 99 8.64 -7.68 12.84
C PRO A 99 7.27 -7.10 12.45
N GLN A 100 6.98 -7.00 11.14
CA GLN A 100 5.75 -6.40 10.63
C GLN A 100 4.60 -7.41 10.50
N PHE A 101 4.90 -8.71 10.55
CA PHE A 101 3.92 -9.77 10.34
C PHE A 101 3.43 -10.40 11.65
N LYS A 102 4.12 -10.15 12.77
CA LYS A 102 3.66 -10.57 14.10
C LYS A 102 2.61 -9.58 14.63
N SER A 103 1.47 -10.12 15.07
CA SER A 103 0.50 -9.35 15.85
C SER A 103 1.13 -8.90 17.17
N LEU A 104 0.80 -7.70 17.63
CA LEU A 104 1.14 -7.31 19.00
C LEU A 104 0.32 -8.18 19.96
N PRO A 105 0.96 -8.86 20.93
CA PRO A 105 0.24 -9.60 21.94
C PRO A 105 -0.57 -8.62 22.81
N ASN A 106 -1.81 -9.00 23.13
CA ASN A 106 -2.66 -8.26 24.04
C ASN A 106 -3.31 -9.24 25.02
N ASP A 107 -2.90 -9.18 26.28
CA ASP A 107 -3.34 -10.09 27.34
C ASP A 107 -4.74 -9.75 27.89
N PHE A 108 -5.29 -8.60 27.53
CA PHE A 108 -6.56 -8.09 28.06
C PHE A 108 -7.74 -8.18 27.07
N ASP A 109 -7.52 -8.67 25.85
CA ASP A 109 -8.60 -8.88 24.87
C ASP A 109 -9.13 -10.33 24.96
N SER A 110 -10.39 -10.54 24.57
CA SER A 110 -11.02 -11.87 24.46
C SER A 110 -10.24 -12.82 23.54
N SER A 111 -9.38 -12.27 22.69
CA SER A 111 -8.51 -12.99 21.77
C SER A 111 -7.17 -13.43 22.40
N ALA A 112 -6.88 -13.08 23.66
CA ALA A 112 -5.60 -13.36 24.34
C ALA A 112 -5.12 -14.83 24.24
N PRO A 113 -6.00 -15.85 24.44
CA PRO A 113 -5.60 -17.25 24.36
C PRO A 113 -5.08 -17.68 22.97
N TYR A 114 -5.48 -16.98 21.91
CA TYR A 114 -5.16 -17.34 20.53
C TYR A 114 -3.77 -16.85 20.07
N TYR A 115 -3.16 -15.91 20.80
CA TYR A 115 -1.80 -15.43 20.50
C TYR A 115 -0.69 -16.36 21.00
N ASN A 116 -1.01 -17.26 21.96
CA ASN A 116 -0.04 -18.18 22.57
C ASN A 116 0.21 -19.45 21.72
N ILE A 117 -0.63 -19.71 20.73
CA ILE A 117 -0.49 -20.86 19.81
C ILE A 117 0.71 -20.65 18.88
N ASP A 118 0.97 -19.39 18.48
CA ASP A 118 2.06 -19.00 17.58
C ASP A 118 3.48 -19.28 18.18
N ILE A 119 3.59 -19.56 19.48
CA ILE A 119 4.87 -19.82 20.19
C ILE A 119 5.24 -21.32 20.16
N VAL A 120 4.25 -22.22 20.13
CA VAL A 120 4.48 -23.67 20.23
C VAL A 120 5.02 -24.25 18.91
N GLU A 121 4.60 -23.68 17.78
CA GLU A 121 5.02 -24.15 16.45
C GLU A 121 6.49 -23.80 16.14
N THR A 122 7.05 -22.76 16.77
CA THR A 122 8.47 -22.38 16.58
C THR A 122 9.44 -23.30 17.31
N GLN A 123 8.98 -24.12 18.26
CA GLN A 123 9.85 -25.04 19.01
C GLN A 123 9.89 -26.45 18.44
N LEU A 124 8.90 -26.87 17.65
CA LEU A 124 8.87 -28.22 17.06
C LEU A 124 9.76 -28.37 15.82
N LEU A 125 10.01 -27.29 15.07
CA LEU A 125 10.75 -27.36 13.79
C LEU A 125 12.27 -27.54 13.94
N ASN A 126 12.81 -27.42 15.16
CA ASN A 126 14.25 -27.51 15.40
C ASN A 126 14.76 -28.94 15.58
N ASN A 127 13.87 -29.94 15.57
CA ASN A 127 14.16 -31.28 16.04
C ASN A 127 13.76 -32.43 15.09
N THR A 128 13.73 -32.26 13.76
CA THR A 128 13.67 -33.44 12.87
C THR A 128 14.29 -33.20 11.50
N GLN A 129 15.40 -33.89 11.24
CA GLN A 129 16.00 -34.07 9.92
C GLN A 129 15.44 -35.36 9.32
N GLY A 130 14.71 -35.29 8.19
CA GLY A 130 14.35 -36.48 7.41
C GLY A 130 13.08 -36.41 6.54
N SER A 131 13.27 -36.24 5.24
CA SER A 131 12.57 -36.86 4.07
C SER A 131 11.03 -36.92 3.93
N SER A 132 10.58 -36.42 2.77
CA SER A 132 9.44 -36.84 1.92
C SER A 132 7.99 -36.47 2.29
N GLU A 133 7.44 -35.60 1.44
CA GLU A 133 6.09 -35.42 0.85
C GLU A 133 4.82 -35.87 1.60
N ASP A 134 3.81 -34.97 1.53
CA ASP A 134 2.40 -35.06 1.96
C ASP A 134 2.07 -34.85 3.45
N ASN A 135 2.16 -33.59 3.91
CA ASN A 135 1.69 -33.18 5.24
C ASN A 135 0.21 -32.79 5.24
N CYS A 136 -0.69 -33.78 5.28
CA CYS A 136 -2.00 -33.58 5.92
C CYS A 136 -1.85 -33.80 7.43
N ILE A 137 -2.08 -32.76 8.23
CA ILE A 137 -2.02 -32.87 9.69
C ILE A 137 -3.33 -33.52 10.18
N VAL A 138 -3.26 -34.80 10.53
CA VAL A 138 -4.33 -35.52 11.24
C VAL A 138 -4.14 -35.31 12.74
N LEU A 139 -5.05 -34.58 13.38
CA LEU A 139 -5.11 -34.46 14.84
C LEU A 139 -5.72 -35.75 15.42
N GLY A 140 -4.85 -36.69 15.80
CA GLY A 140 -5.24 -37.87 16.56
C GLY A 140 -5.55 -37.50 18.01
N ALA A 141 -6.75 -37.89 18.46
CA ALA A 141 -7.17 -37.82 19.85
C ALA A 141 -6.21 -38.65 20.73
N LYS A 142 -5.72 -38.05 21.82
CA LYS A 142 -5.19 -38.80 22.97
C LYS A 142 -6.01 -38.43 24.20
N GLU A 143 -6.58 -39.46 24.79
CA GLU A 143 -7.27 -39.44 26.07
C GLU A 143 -6.27 -39.37 27.23
N ASP A 144 -6.83 -38.99 28.39
CA ASP A 144 -6.35 -39.08 29.77
C ASP A 144 -5.30 -38.07 30.29
N SER A 145 -5.75 -37.13 31.12
CA SER A 145 -5.69 -37.32 32.58
C SER A 145 -6.34 -36.17 33.35
N VAL A 146 -7.04 -36.56 34.41
CA VAL A 146 -7.97 -35.81 35.26
C VAL A 146 -7.27 -34.74 36.09
N HIS A 147 -7.81 -33.51 36.13
CA HIS A 147 -7.65 -32.64 37.29
C HIS A 147 -9.00 -32.04 37.71
N GLU A 148 -9.20 -32.15 39.01
CA GLU A 148 -10.44 -32.08 39.78
C GLU A 148 -11.08 -30.69 39.80
N ILE A 149 -12.39 -30.67 39.61
CA ILE A 149 -13.26 -29.51 39.64
C ILE A 149 -13.52 -29.14 41.11
N LEU A 150 -13.19 -27.92 41.52
CA LEU A 150 -13.77 -27.30 42.71
C LEU A 150 -14.57 -26.06 42.30
N LEU A 151 -15.89 -26.24 42.13
CA LEU A 151 -16.85 -25.14 42.03
C LEU A 151 -17.38 -24.78 43.42
N SER A 152 -17.44 -23.49 43.73
CA SER A 152 -18.46 -22.93 44.61
C SER A 152 -18.80 -21.49 44.23
N PRO A 153 -20.04 -21.04 44.51
CA PRO A 153 -20.84 -20.28 43.54
C PRO A 153 -21.07 -18.82 43.95
N GLN A 154 -21.24 -17.91 42.98
CA GLN A 154 -21.94 -16.65 43.24
C GLN A 154 -22.73 -16.11 42.02
N GLN A 155 -24.04 -16.35 42.09
CA GLN A 155 -25.18 -15.49 41.70
C GLN A 155 -25.18 -14.87 40.29
N VAL A 156 -26.00 -15.47 39.43
CA VAL A 156 -26.50 -14.92 38.16
C VAL A 156 -27.94 -14.44 38.35
N GLU A 157 -28.21 -13.14 38.17
CA GLU A 157 -29.55 -12.65 37.85
C GLU A 157 -29.72 -12.56 36.33
N GLY A 158 -30.72 -13.30 35.83
CA GLY A 158 -30.88 -13.63 34.42
C GLY A 158 -31.58 -12.56 33.57
N CYS A 159 -31.32 -12.61 32.27
CA CYS A 159 -32.17 -12.01 31.25
C CYS A 159 -32.74 -13.12 30.35
N LYS A 160 -34.00 -13.48 30.57
CA LYS A 160 -34.74 -14.46 29.75
C LYS A 160 -35.09 -13.84 28.40
N ARG A 161 -34.73 -14.49 27.29
CA ARG A 161 -35.47 -14.34 26.03
C ARG A 161 -35.77 -15.72 25.44
N LYS A 162 -37.06 -16.01 25.26
CA LYS A 162 -37.61 -17.19 24.59
C LYS A 162 -37.62 -16.96 23.06
N ILE A 163 -37.52 -18.06 22.32
CA ILE A 163 -37.48 -18.12 20.85
C ILE A 163 -38.91 -18.16 20.26
N SER A 164 -39.16 -17.27 19.27
CA SER A 164 -40.03 -17.26 18.05
C SER A 164 -41.48 -17.81 18.05
N PRO A 165 -42.45 -17.20 17.28
CA PRO A 165 -42.55 -17.44 15.81
C PRO A 165 -43.16 -16.31 14.90
N LEU A 166 -42.65 -16.25 13.66
CA LEU A 166 -43.28 -16.22 12.31
C LEU A 166 -44.50 -15.31 11.90
N LEU A 167 -44.26 -14.54 10.79
CA LEU A 167 -45.11 -14.08 9.65
C LEU A 167 -46.11 -12.88 9.69
N LYS A 168 -45.93 -12.02 8.65
CA LYS A 168 -46.86 -11.25 7.77
C LYS A 168 -47.28 -9.79 8.10
N ASP A 169 -46.79 -8.91 7.21
CA ASP A 169 -47.40 -7.80 6.44
C ASP A 169 -48.47 -6.87 7.07
N VAL A 170 -48.24 -5.55 6.95
CA VAL A 170 -49.11 -4.51 6.29
C VAL A 170 -48.75 -3.09 6.79
N GLU A 171 -48.76 -2.14 5.85
CA GLU A 171 -48.52 -0.70 5.96
C GLU A 171 -49.30 0.06 7.05
N SER A 172 -48.69 1.10 7.64
CA SER A 172 -49.13 2.52 7.56
C SER A 172 -48.58 3.38 8.71
N THR A 173 -48.13 4.59 8.36
CA THR A 173 -47.82 5.75 9.24
C THR A 173 -49.06 6.24 10.03
N PRO A 174 -49.04 7.14 11.08
CA PRO A 174 -48.07 8.23 11.37
C PRO A 174 -47.78 8.64 12.86
N LYS A 175 -46.67 9.40 13.06
CA LYS A 175 -46.30 10.50 14.04
C LYS A 175 -46.92 10.51 15.48
N LYS A 176 -46.19 10.63 16.61
CA LYS A 176 -45.37 11.78 17.09
C LYS A 176 -44.55 11.45 18.38
N LYS A 177 -43.25 11.81 18.34
CA LYS A 177 -42.32 12.42 19.33
C LYS A 177 -42.47 12.22 20.86
N ILE A 178 -41.33 11.90 21.50
CA ILE A 178 -40.67 12.74 22.52
C ILE A 178 -39.13 12.56 22.45
N CYS A 179 -38.41 13.68 22.64
CA CYS A 179 -36.96 13.97 22.57
C CYS A 179 -36.28 13.59 23.91
N LEU A 180 -34.97 13.33 24.09
CA LEU A 180 -33.77 14.14 23.82
C LEU A 180 -32.48 13.27 23.86
N THR A 181 -31.55 13.51 22.92
CA THR A 181 -30.14 13.93 23.17
C THR A 181 -29.42 14.11 21.82
N GLU A 182 -29.84 15.09 21.02
CA GLU A 182 -29.11 15.56 19.84
C GLU A 182 -28.30 16.82 20.20
N THR A 183 -26.99 16.71 20.47
CA THR A 183 -26.12 17.92 20.39
C THR A 183 -24.67 17.68 19.94
N LYS A 184 -24.19 16.44 19.74
CA LYS A 184 -22.79 16.19 19.29
C LYS A 184 -22.61 15.65 17.86
N LYS A 185 -23.65 15.13 17.19
CA LYS A 185 -23.53 14.56 15.82
C LYS A 185 -23.62 15.58 14.67
N LYS A 186 -24.38 16.67 14.80
CA LYS A 186 -24.59 17.65 13.70
C LYS A 186 -23.37 18.51 13.38
N LYS A 187 -22.52 18.84 14.36
CA LYS A 187 -21.28 19.63 14.11
C LYS A 187 -20.24 18.83 13.31
N ASN A 188 -20.19 17.51 13.49
CA ASN A 188 -19.20 16.65 12.83
C ASN A 188 -19.49 16.47 11.33
N ILE A 189 -20.77 16.30 10.95
CA ILE A 189 -21.17 16.09 9.55
C ILE A 189 -20.93 17.37 8.71
N ASN A 190 -21.21 18.55 9.28
CA ASN A 190 -20.92 19.84 8.63
C ASN A 190 -19.42 20.10 8.45
N ASN A 191 -18.59 19.60 9.38
CA ASN A 191 -17.13 19.72 9.29
C ASN A 191 -16.54 18.74 8.25
N ILE A 192 -17.13 17.55 8.12
CA ILE A 192 -16.75 16.56 7.09
C ILE A 192 -17.02 17.14 5.70
N SER A 193 -18.22 17.69 5.43
CA SER A 193 -18.53 18.30 4.14
C SER A 193 -17.63 19.51 3.84
N ALA A 194 -17.35 20.37 4.83
CA ALA A 194 -16.43 21.49 4.68
C ALA A 194 -14.98 21.06 4.39
N SER A 195 -14.49 19.99 5.04
CA SER A 195 -13.15 19.45 4.80
C SER A 195 -12.98 18.84 3.40
N ILE A 196 -14.03 18.18 2.90
CA ILE A 196 -14.09 17.62 1.54
C ILE A 196 -14.06 18.74 0.50
N ILE A 197 -14.85 19.81 0.71
CA ILE A 197 -14.87 20.98 -0.17
C ILE A 197 -13.51 21.69 -0.16
N LYS A 198 -12.90 21.90 1.01
CA LYS A 198 -11.54 22.49 1.12
C LYS A 198 -10.50 21.67 0.37
N ARG A 199 -10.52 20.33 0.50
CA ARG A 199 -9.60 19.44 -0.21
C ARG A 199 -9.82 19.48 -1.73
N LYS A 200 -11.07 19.54 -2.18
CA LYS A 200 -11.40 19.66 -3.61
C LYS A 200 -10.92 20.99 -4.19
N ASN A 201 -11.14 22.09 -3.47
CA ASN A 201 -10.68 23.42 -3.88
C ASN A 201 -9.15 23.52 -3.87
N GLN A 202 -8.47 22.91 -2.89
CA GLN A 202 -7.00 22.86 -2.86
C GLN A 202 -6.43 22.06 -4.03
N LYS A 203 -7.06 20.93 -4.38
CA LYS A 203 -6.67 20.16 -5.56
C LYS A 203 -6.86 20.98 -6.83
N GLN A 204 -7.99 21.67 -6.97
CA GLN A 204 -8.27 22.55 -8.11
C GLN A 204 -7.24 23.68 -8.23
N MET A 205 -6.95 24.38 -7.13
CA MET A 205 -5.93 25.43 -7.10
C MET A 205 -4.54 24.94 -7.47
N ASN A 206 -4.17 23.72 -7.06
CA ASN A 206 -2.88 23.14 -7.44
C ASN A 206 -2.83 22.81 -8.94
N GLU A 207 -3.92 22.28 -9.52
CA GLU A 207 -4.01 22.04 -10.97
C GLU A 207 -3.97 23.36 -11.74
N ASP A 208 -4.67 24.39 -11.28
CA ASP A 208 -4.69 25.74 -11.90
C ASP A 208 -3.31 26.42 -11.83
N ALA A 209 -2.55 26.20 -10.75
CA ALA A 209 -1.18 26.67 -10.65
C ALA A 209 -0.26 25.96 -11.66
N ILE A 210 -0.46 24.65 -11.88
CA ILE A 210 0.29 23.87 -12.88
C ILE A 210 -0.04 24.34 -14.30
N THR A 211 -1.31 24.55 -14.63
CA THR A 211 -1.71 25.04 -15.96
C THR A 211 -1.17 26.43 -16.23
N THR A 212 -1.22 27.33 -15.24
CA THR A 212 -0.65 28.68 -15.35
C THR A 212 0.85 28.65 -15.63
N LYS A 213 1.61 27.81 -14.90
CA LYS A 213 3.05 27.66 -15.13
C LYS A 213 3.38 27.07 -16.51
N ARG A 214 2.54 26.17 -17.02
CA ARG A 214 2.69 25.65 -18.39
C ARG A 214 2.46 26.72 -19.45
N LEU A 215 1.45 27.59 -19.26
CA LEU A 215 1.20 28.71 -20.16
C LEU A 215 2.36 29.71 -20.16
N GLU A 216 2.91 30.02 -18.98
CA GLU A 216 4.08 30.90 -18.84
C GLU A 216 5.31 30.35 -19.58
N ILE A 217 5.55 29.03 -19.51
CA ILE A 217 6.64 28.38 -20.26
C ILE A 217 6.43 28.48 -21.78
N LEU A 218 5.20 28.26 -22.25
CA LEU A 218 4.87 28.35 -23.68
C LEU A 218 5.03 29.79 -24.20
N GLU A 219 4.65 30.78 -23.40
CA GLU A 219 4.83 32.20 -23.71
C GLU A 219 6.33 32.53 -23.88
N ILE A 220 7.18 32.08 -22.96
CA ILE A 220 8.64 32.28 -23.04
C ILE A 220 9.23 31.60 -24.27
N GLN A 221 8.77 30.39 -24.60
CA GLN A 221 9.22 29.68 -25.81
C GLN A 221 8.84 30.45 -27.08
N LEU A 222 7.61 30.97 -27.15
CA LEU A 222 7.13 31.76 -28.28
C LEU A 222 7.95 33.05 -28.44
N GLN A 223 8.21 33.77 -27.35
CA GLN A 223 9.05 34.97 -27.36
C GLN A 223 10.48 34.67 -27.83
N HIS A 224 11.04 33.54 -27.40
CA HIS A 224 12.37 33.13 -27.81
C HIS A 224 12.44 32.83 -29.32
N GLU A 225 11.44 32.12 -29.86
CA GLU A 225 11.33 31.86 -31.30
C GLU A 225 11.13 33.16 -32.10
N HIS A 226 10.29 34.08 -31.61
CA HIS A 226 10.13 35.39 -32.22
C HIS A 226 11.46 36.15 -32.29
N MET A 227 12.23 36.19 -31.19
CA MET A 227 13.55 36.84 -31.17
C MET A 227 14.55 36.18 -32.14
N LYS A 228 14.48 34.85 -32.34
CA LYS A 228 15.32 34.18 -33.35
C LYS A 228 14.96 34.65 -34.75
N LEU A 229 13.67 34.67 -35.08
CA LEU A 229 13.18 35.10 -36.39
C LEU A 229 13.57 36.55 -36.67
N GLU A 230 13.40 37.44 -35.68
CA GLU A 230 13.80 38.85 -35.78
C GLU A 230 15.30 38.99 -36.11
N LYS A 231 16.16 38.26 -35.40
CA LYS A 231 17.62 38.25 -35.65
C LYS A 231 17.94 37.76 -37.06
N THR A 232 17.27 36.70 -37.53
CA THR A 232 17.50 36.19 -38.89
C THR A 232 17.05 37.17 -39.96
N LYS A 233 15.95 37.89 -39.74
CA LYS A 233 15.46 38.92 -40.64
C LYS A 233 16.48 40.06 -40.78
N ILE A 234 16.97 40.59 -39.66
CA ILE A 234 17.99 41.65 -39.65
C ILE A 234 19.26 41.20 -40.39
N LEU A 235 19.69 39.96 -40.19
CA LEU A 235 20.88 39.42 -40.86
C LEU A 235 20.70 39.37 -42.39
N LEU A 236 19.52 38.96 -42.86
CA LEU A 236 19.22 38.92 -44.30
C LEU A 236 19.13 40.32 -44.90
N ASP A 237 18.53 41.28 -44.18
CA ASP A 237 18.45 42.67 -44.64
C ASP A 237 19.86 43.28 -44.82
N LEU A 238 20.77 43.04 -43.86
CA LEU A 238 22.16 43.47 -43.96
C LEU A 238 22.91 42.80 -45.13
N ASP A 239 22.70 41.51 -45.38
CA ASP A 239 23.30 40.80 -46.51
C ASP A 239 22.81 41.35 -47.86
N ILE A 240 21.53 41.67 -47.96
CA ILE A 240 20.95 42.29 -49.16
C ILE A 240 21.58 43.67 -49.39
N ASP A 241 21.70 44.51 -48.36
CA ASP A 241 22.29 45.85 -48.48
C ASP A 241 23.77 45.81 -48.84
N LEU A 242 24.53 44.85 -48.29
CA LEU A 242 25.92 44.64 -48.65
C LEU A 242 26.05 44.25 -50.13
N LYS A 243 25.21 43.34 -50.61
CA LYS A 243 25.18 42.93 -52.03
C LYS A 243 24.80 44.09 -52.95
N ARG A 244 23.85 44.94 -52.56
CA ARG A 244 23.49 46.15 -53.33
C ARG A 244 24.67 47.11 -53.47
N ASN A 245 25.35 47.42 -52.36
CA ASN A 245 26.52 48.31 -52.37
C ASN A 245 27.66 47.77 -53.24
N LEU A 246 27.96 46.47 -53.14
CA LEU A 246 28.98 45.84 -54.00
C LEU A 246 28.62 45.94 -55.50
N LEU A 247 27.34 45.76 -55.83
CA LEU A 247 26.86 45.84 -57.21
C LEU A 247 26.87 47.28 -57.74
N GLU A 248 26.58 48.27 -56.90
CA GLU A 248 26.69 49.69 -57.24
C GLU A 248 28.14 50.11 -57.47
N ASN A 249 29.07 49.71 -56.58
CA ASN A 249 30.50 49.95 -56.76
C ASN A 249 31.03 49.31 -58.05
N ALA A 250 30.66 48.06 -58.33
CA ALA A 250 31.07 47.36 -59.56
C ALA A 250 30.52 48.00 -60.85
N LYS A 251 29.44 48.78 -60.79
CA LYS A 251 28.90 49.54 -61.93
C LYS A 251 29.63 50.85 -62.17
N MET A 252 30.27 51.41 -61.16
CA MET A 252 31.00 52.68 -61.25
C MET A 252 32.43 52.50 -61.80
N ASP A 253 32.95 51.27 -61.81
CA ASP A 253 34.30 50.91 -62.29
C ASP A 253 34.36 50.58 -63.80
N PHE A 254 33.28 50.83 -64.57
CA PHE A 254 33.20 50.70 -66.04
C PHE A 254 32.85 52.03 -66.70
#